data_AF-A0A6C0GLJ6-F1
#
_entry.id   AF-A0A6C0GLJ6-F1
#
_cell.length_a   1.000
_cell.length_b   1.000
_cell.length_c   1.000
_cell.angle_alpha   90.00
_cell.angle_beta   90.00
_cell.angle_gamma   90.00
#
_symmetry.space_group_name_H-M   'P 1'
#
loop_
_entity.id
_entity.type
_entity.pdbx_description
1 polymer ?
#
loop_
_entity_poly.entity_id
_entity_poly.type
_entity_poly.pdbx_seq_one_letter_code
_entity_poly.pdbx_strand_id
1 'polypeptide(L)'
;MTQSLVQAQLADYISACEFRPFEYPVDQSVLRIFTIHTQHEFPKPIIELSKALEQQLAEITEVDQAGSVQQLYVLNHSQSHLLIYEGSLLKGAKQNRVVNATLLLPPVSKNTIPASCVEQGRWHYSSRSFSTSDHHSPQFLRKSIRRNVSASKNLMGNQSEVWSEIRRYALYKQVSNLSSDFEDIYTRSSKTESLFPVGLQLPPCHGVFLNVREHCSMDFVANQEAFMHLQARLIAGYEQQAQRESKALVSEENPVNKVVIPNRAKAIP
;
A
#
# COMPACT_ATOMS: atom_id res chain seq x y z
N MET A 1 4.77 -26.24 -13.26
CA MET A 1 5.32 -25.24 -14.21
C MET A 1 6.65 -24.75 -13.68
N THR A 2 7.66 -24.58 -14.54
CA THR A 2 8.94 -23.98 -14.14
C THR A 2 8.76 -22.46 -13.96
N GLN A 3 9.58 -21.84 -13.11
CA GLN A 3 9.54 -20.38 -12.88
C GLN A 3 9.72 -19.58 -14.19
N SER A 4 10.54 -20.08 -15.11
CA SER A 4 10.76 -19.49 -16.44
C SER A 4 9.50 -19.49 -17.32
N LEU A 5 8.69 -20.56 -17.27
CA LEU A 5 7.46 -20.65 -18.05
C LEU A 5 6.40 -19.68 -17.54
N VAL A 6 6.30 -19.52 -16.22
CA VAL A 6 5.38 -18.56 -15.59
C VAL A 6 5.77 -17.11 -15.95
N GLN A 7 7.07 -16.81 -15.96
CA GLN A 7 7.56 -15.49 -16.37
C GLN A 7 7.26 -15.17 -17.83
N ALA A 8 7.46 -16.13 -18.75
CA ALA A 8 7.13 -15.97 -20.15
C ALA A 8 5.62 -15.71 -20.35
N GLN A 9 4.77 -16.52 -19.71
CA GLN A 9 3.31 -16.34 -19.77
C GLN A 9 2.85 -14.99 -19.21
N LEU A 10 3.47 -14.50 -18.14
CA LEU A 10 3.18 -13.19 -17.59
C LEU A 10 3.61 -12.06 -18.52
N ALA A 11 4.79 -12.18 -19.15
CA ALA A 11 5.26 -11.20 -20.12
C ALA A 11 4.31 -11.13 -21.32
N ASP A 12 3.93 -12.28 -21.89
CA ASP A 12 2.98 -12.35 -23.01
C ASP A 12 1.63 -11.73 -22.63
N TYR A 13 1.15 -12.01 -21.42
CA TYR A 13 -0.10 -11.44 -20.91
C TYR A 13 -0.02 -9.92 -20.78
N ILE A 14 1.06 -9.37 -20.22
CA ILE A 14 1.27 -7.92 -20.11
C ILE A 14 1.41 -7.27 -21.49
N SER A 15 2.11 -7.93 -22.42
CA SER A 15 2.24 -7.45 -23.81
C SER A 15 0.92 -7.44 -24.58
N ALA A 16 -0.05 -8.26 -24.18
CA ALA A 16 -1.41 -8.24 -24.73
C ALA A 16 -2.30 -7.15 -24.13
N CYS A 17 -1.89 -6.51 -23.03
CA CYS A 17 -2.64 -5.40 -22.44
C CYS A 17 -2.46 -4.12 -23.26
N GLU A 18 -3.52 -3.34 -23.34
CA GLU A 18 -3.52 -2.03 -23.98
C GLU A 18 -3.28 -0.92 -22.94
N PHE A 19 -2.24 -0.12 -23.14
CA PHE A 19 -1.89 1.02 -22.29
C PHE A 19 -2.38 2.30 -22.96
N ARG A 20 -3.41 2.93 -22.40
CA ARG A 20 -4.00 4.16 -22.93
C ARG A 20 -3.60 5.36 -22.08
N PRO A 21 -2.95 6.39 -22.65
CA PRO A 21 -2.71 7.65 -21.93
C PRO A 21 -4.02 8.21 -21.37
N PHE A 22 -3.99 8.66 -20.12
CA PHE A 22 -5.11 9.34 -19.49
C PHE A 22 -4.80 10.83 -19.40
N GLU A 23 -5.61 11.64 -20.08
CA GLU A 23 -5.47 13.10 -20.15
C GLU A 23 -6.17 13.78 -18.96
N TYR A 24 -5.51 14.74 -18.32
CA TYR A 24 -6.04 15.53 -17.20
C TYR A 24 -5.34 16.90 -17.12
N PRO A 25 -5.94 17.89 -16.43
CA PRO A 25 -5.48 19.28 -16.47
C PRO A 25 -4.34 19.57 -15.46
N VAL A 26 -3.23 18.84 -15.53
CA VAL A 26 -2.00 19.09 -14.74
C VAL A 26 -0.77 18.93 -15.62
N ASP A 27 0.33 19.56 -15.24
CA ASP A 27 1.63 19.43 -15.92
C ASP A 27 2.06 17.95 -16.03
N GLN A 28 2.06 17.44 -17.26
CA GLN A 28 2.43 16.06 -17.56
C GLN A 28 3.94 15.80 -17.42
N SER A 29 4.76 16.82 -17.14
CA SER A 29 6.17 16.64 -16.77
C SER A 29 6.33 16.01 -15.37
N VAL A 30 5.35 16.22 -14.48
CA VAL A 30 5.39 15.74 -13.08
C VAL A 30 4.67 14.41 -12.92
N LEU A 31 3.53 14.23 -13.59
CA LEU A 31 2.71 13.03 -13.50
C LEU A 31 2.33 12.62 -14.92
N ARG A 32 2.42 11.33 -15.23
CA ARG A 32 1.81 10.71 -16.41
C ARG A 32 1.06 9.47 -15.99
N ILE A 33 -0.14 9.29 -16.51
CA ILE A 33 -1.02 8.17 -16.16
C ILE A 33 -1.40 7.43 -17.43
N PHE A 34 -1.28 6.11 -17.39
CA PHE A 34 -1.77 5.20 -18.41
C PHE A 34 -2.76 4.24 -17.76
N THR A 35 -3.96 4.15 -18.32
CA THR A 35 -4.93 3.13 -17.93
C THR A 35 -4.60 1.84 -18.68
N ILE A 36 -4.69 0.71 -17.98
CA ILE A 36 -4.39 -0.61 -18.53
C ILE A 36 -5.71 -1.32 -18.80
N HIS A 37 -5.88 -1.82 -20.02
CA HIS A 37 -7.07 -2.53 -20.47
C HIS A 37 -6.68 -3.92 -20.97
N THR A 38 -7.49 -4.92 -20.66
CA THR A 38 -7.30 -6.28 -21.18
C THR A 38 -8.63 -6.90 -21.58
N GLN A 39 -8.59 -7.80 -22.55
CA GLN A 39 -9.72 -8.68 -22.89
C GLN A 39 -9.66 -10.01 -22.11
N HIS A 40 -8.57 -10.28 -21.39
CA HIS A 40 -8.32 -11.53 -20.71
C HIS A 40 -8.65 -11.45 -19.22
N GLU A 41 -9.92 -11.35 -18.88
CA GLU A 41 -10.34 -11.30 -17.46
C GLU A 41 -10.24 -12.66 -16.76
N PHE A 42 -10.14 -12.60 -15.43
CA PHE A 42 -10.31 -13.75 -14.56
C PHE A 42 -11.75 -14.26 -14.71
N PRO A 43 -11.96 -15.55 -15.06
CA PRO A 43 -13.25 -16.04 -15.56
C PRO A 43 -14.32 -16.24 -14.47
N LYS A 44 -14.01 -15.98 -13.19
CA LYS A 44 -14.94 -16.18 -12.08
C LYS A 44 -15.24 -14.84 -11.39
N PRO A 45 -16.42 -14.70 -10.76
CA PRO A 45 -16.76 -13.50 -10.01
C PRO A 45 -15.74 -13.20 -8.91
N ILE A 46 -15.34 -11.93 -8.82
CA ILE A 46 -14.46 -11.39 -7.78
C ILE A 46 -15.21 -10.30 -7.03
N ILE A 47 -15.05 -10.25 -5.72
CA ILE A 47 -15.40 -9.10 -4.88
C ILE A 47 -14.12 -8.62 -4.17
N GLU A 48 -13.87 -7.32 -4.21
CA GLU A 48 -12.75 -6.72 -3.49
C GLU A 48 -13.07 -6.57 -2.00
N LEU A 49 -12.03 -6.65 -1.16
CA LEU A 49 -12.15 -6.65 0.29
C LEU A 49 -12.98 -5.51 0.89
N SER A 50 -12.74 -4.23 0.55
CA SER A 50 -13.52 -3.14 1.17
C SER A 50 -14.98 -3.26 0.84
N LYS A 51 -15.31 -3.52 -0.43
CA LYS A 51 -16.69 -3.76 -0.87
C LYS A 51 -17.31 -4.94 -0.12
N ALA A 52 -16.57 -6.03 0.07
CA ALA A 52 -17.06 -7.19 0.81
C ALA A 52 -17.32 -6.90 2.29
N LEU A 53 -16.45 -6.13 2.95
CA LEU A 53 -16.63 -5.71 4.34
C LEU A 53 -17.81 -4.74 4.50
N GLU A 54 -17.93 -3.75 3.61
CA GLU A 54 -19.04 -2.78 3.58
C GLU A 54 -20.40 -3.49 3.44
N GLN A 55 -20.45 -4.53 2.60
CA GLN A 55 -21.66 -5.32 2.37
C GLN A 55 -21.85 -6.46 3.38
N GLN A 56 -21.00 -6.58 4.40
CA GLN A 56 -21.02 -7.67 5.39
C GLN A 56 -20.92 -9.07 4.76
N LEU A 57 -20.34 -9.16 3.57
CA LEU A 57 -20.06 -10.40 2.84
C LEU A 57 -18.70 -11.00 3.20
N ALA A 58 -17.87 -10.27 3.93
CA ALA A 58 -16.64 -10.76 4.52
C ALA A 58 -16.48 -10.24 5.96
N GLU A 59 -15.69 -10.95 6.76
CA GLU A 59 -15.30 -10.53 8.10
C GLU A 59 -13.81 -10.83 8.30
N ILE A 60 -13.09 -9.90 8.91
CA ILE A 60 -11.71 -10.10 9.35
C ILE A 60 -11.62 -9.90 10.86
N THR A 61 -11.00 -10.85 11.55
CA THR A 61 -10.80 -10.85 13.01
C THR A 61 -9.38 -11.28 13.38
N GLU A 62 -9.05 -11.13 14.66
CA GLU A 62 -7.91 -11.85 15.25
C GLU A 62 -8.14 -13.36 15.16
N VAL A 63 -7.08 -14.15 15.06
CA VAL A 63 -7.20 -15.63 14.99
C VAL A 63 -7.83 -16.26 16.23
N ASP A 64 -7.70 -15.62 17.38
CA ASP A 64 -8.33 -15.97 18.65
C ASP A 64 -8.32 -14.77 19.62
N GLN A 65 -8.72 -14.97 20.88
CA GLN A 65 -8.70 -13.92 21.91
C GLN A 65 -7.29 -13.45 22.29
N ALA A 66 -6.26 -14.30 22.17
CA ALA A 66 -4.87 -13.90 22.38
C ALA A 66 -4.35 -13.07 21.21
N GLY A 67 -4.90 -13.29 20.02
CA GLY A 67 -4.52 -12.66 18.77
C GLY A 67 -3.21 -13.21 18.22
N SER A 68 -2.94 -12.91 16.95
CA SER A 68 -1.65 -13.19 16.34
C SER A 68 -1.09 -11.92 15.73
N VAL A 69 0.18 -11.65 16.01
CA VAL A 69 0.89 -10.48 15.48
C VAL A 69 0.92 -10.52 13.95
N GLN A 70 1.04 -11.71 13.36
CA GLN A 70 1.35 -11.87 11.94
C GLN A 70 0.24 -12.53 11.13
N GLN A 71 -0.86 -12.93 11.76
CA GLN A 71 -1.94 -13.64 11.10
C GLN A 71 -3.28 -13.08 11.50
N LEU A 72 -4.17 -12.98 10.51
CA LEU A 72 -5.57 -12.62 10.70
C LEU A 72 -6.46 -13.74 10.19
N TYR A 73 -7.65 -13.82 10.75
CA TYR A 73 -8.67 -14.78 10.33
C TYR A 73 -9.69 -14.09 9.44
N VAL A 74 -9.98 -14.69 8.28
CA VAL A 74 -10.88 -14.17 7.26
C VAL A 74 -12.00 -15.16 7.00
N LEU A 75 -13.23 -14.65 7.06
CA LEU A 75 -14.43 -15.32 6.59
C LEU A 75 -14.87 -14.65 5.29
N ASN A 76 -15.00 -15.43 4.22
CA ASN A 76 -15.68 -15.01 2.99
C ASN A 76 -17.05 -15.67 2.96
N HIS A 77 -18.13 -14.90 3.16
CA HIS A 77 -19.51 -15.37 3.06
C HIS A 77 -20.11 -15.16 1.66
N SER A 78 -19.40 -14.44 0.77
CA SER A 78 -19.87 -14.19 -0.58
C SER A 78 -19.83 -15.44 -1.46
N GLN A 79 -20.61 -15.40 -2.54
CA GLN A 79 -20.56 -16.37 -3.64
C GLN A 79 -19.43 -16.05 -4.64
N SER A 80 -18.63 -15.02 -4.39
CA SER A 80 -17.53 -14.56 -5.22
C SER A 80 -16.17 -14.89 -4.60
N HIS A 81 -15.12 -14.90 -5.41
CA HIS A 81 -13.76 -14.95 -4.87
C HIS A 81 -13.45 -13.62 -4.19
N LEU A 82 -12.94 -13.66 -2.97
CA LEU A 82 -12.58 -12.46 -2.22
C LEU A 82 -11.14 -12.06 -2.58
N LEU A 83 -10.98 -10.94 -3.27
CA LEU A 83 -9.68 -10.33 -3.55
C LEU A 83 -9.25 -9.48 -2.35
N ILE A 84 -8.15 -9.88 -1.73
CA ILE A 84 -7.45 -9.09 -0.72
C ILE A 84 -6.12 -8.64 -1.34
N TYR A 85 -5.99 -7.35 -1.63
CA TYR A 85 -4.83 -6.84 -2.35
C TYR A 85 -3.65 -6.59 -1.39
N GLU A 86 -2.43 -6.96 -1.80
CA GLU A 86 -1.21 -6.71 -1.01
C GLU A 86 -1.11 -5.25 -0.64
N GLY A 87 -0.93 -4.94 0.64
CA GLY A 87 -0.78 -3.58 1.11
C GLY A 87 -2.09 -2.93 1.56
N SER A 88 -3.20 -3.67 1.57
CA SER A 88 -4.46 -3.25 2.17
C SER A 88 -4.22 -2.94 3.66
N LEU A 89 -4.57 -1.72 4.07
CA LEU A 89 -4.50 -1.28 5.46
C LEU A 89 -5.82 -1.62 6.16
N LEU A 90 -5.70 -2.27 7.31
CA LEU A 90 -6.82 -2.75 8.13
C LEU A 90 -6.78 -2.05 9.48
N LYS A 91 -7.91 -1.47 9.87
CA LYS A 91 -8.09 -0.69 11.10
C LYS A 91 -8.91 -1.48 12.12
N GLY A 92 -8.56 -1.36 13.39
CA GLY A 92 -9.34 -1.95 14.49
C GLY A 92 -8.63 -3.06 15.24
N ALA A 93 -9.42 -4.01 15.75
CA ALA A 93 -8.98 -5.15 16.55
C ALA A 93 -7.94 -4.76 17.61
N LYS A 94 -6.86 -5.53 17.82
CA LYS A 94 -5.82 -5.19 18.80
C LYS A 94 -4.82 -4.15 18.33
N GLN A 95 -4.58 -4.09 17.02
CA GLN A 95 -3.61 -3.23 16.34
C GLN A 95 -3.99 -3.09 14.87
N ASN A 96 -3.68 -1.95 14.27
CA ASN A 96 -3.80 -1.80 12.82
C ASN A 96 -2.81 -2.72 12.08
N ARG A 97 -3.22 -3.21 10.91
CA ARG A 97 -2.49 -4.21 10.12
C ARG A 97 -2.35 -3.79 8.66
N VAL A 98 -1.33 -4.31 8.00
CA VAL A 98 -1.17 -4.27 6.55
C VAL A 98 -1.09 -5.70 6.03
N VAL A 99 -1.82 -6.02 4.95
CA VAL A 99 -1.81 -7.36 4.35
C VAL A 99 -0.52 -7.57 3.54
N ASN A 100 0.11 -8.74 3.71
CA ASN A 100 1.46 -8.99 3.20
C ASN A 100 1.53 -9.45 1.74
N ALA A 101 0.42 -9.91 1.18
CA ALA A 101 0.38 -10.49 -0.17
C ALA A 101 -1.01 -10.31 -0.78
N THR A 102 -1.07 -10.34 -2.11
CA THR A 102 -2.34 -10.39 -2.84
C THR A 102 -2.88 -11.81 -2.77
N LEU A 103 -4.09 -11.96 -2.22
CA LEU A 103 -4.76 -13.23 -2.00
C LEU A 103 -6.10 -13.25 -2.72
N LEU A 104 -6.44 -14.38 -3.31
CA LEU A 104 -7.74 -14.63 -3.90
C LEU A 104 -8.38 -15.82 -3.19
N LEU A 105 -9.25 -15.52 -2.21
CA LEU A 105 -9.86 -16.55 -1.37
C LEU A 105 -11.11 -17.12 -2.04
N PRO A 106 -11.38 -18.43 -1.97
CA PRO A 106 -12.56 -19.04 -2.56
C PRO A 106 -13.88 -18.47 -1.99
N PRO A 107 -15.00 -18.55 -2.72
CA PRO A 107 -16.33 -18.32 -2.18
C PRO A 107 -16.60 -19.18 -0.94
N VAL A 108 -17.41 -18.68 0.00
CA VAL A 108 -17.89 -19.43 1.19
C VAL A 108 -16.74 -20.17 1.90
N SER A 109 -15.71 -19.44 2.33
CA SER A 109 -14.47 -20.03 2.84
C SER A 109 -13.95 -19.36 4.12
N LYS A 110 -13.06 -20.08 4.80
CA LYS A 110 -12.41 -19.70 6.05
C LYS A 110 -10.90 -19.81 5.86
N ASN A 111 -10.17 -18.72 6.05
CA ASN A 111 -8.73 -18.69 5.78
C ASN A 111 -7.99 -17.91 6.86
N THR A 112 -6.71 -18.25 7.06
CA THR A 112 -5.78 -17.38 7.77
C THR A 112 -4.92 -16.66 6.74
N ILE A 113 -4.73 -15.36 6.93
CA ILE A 113 -3.95 -14.52 6.01
C ILE A 113 -2.74 -13.91 6.71
N PRO A 114 -1.60 -13.75 6.00
CA PRO A 114 -0.43 -13.08 6.53
C PRO A 114 -0.63 -11.56 6.55
N ALA A 115 -0.28 -10.94 7.68
CA ALA A 115 -0.29 -9.50 7.86
C ALA A 115 0.91 -9.04 8.69
N SER A 116 1.15 -7.73 8.73
CA SER A 116 2.14 -7.11 9.62
C SER A 116 1.48 -5.98 10.40
N CYS A 117 1.91 -5.78 11.64
CA CYS A 117 1.45 -4.66 12.46
C CYS A 117 1.97 -3.35 11.90
N VAL A 118 1.09 -2.36 11.76
CA VAL A 118 1.47 -0.98 11.42
C VAL A 118 1.25 0.00 12.57
N GLU A 119 0.99 -0.55 13.76
CA GLU A 119 0.81 0.17 15.02
C GLU A 119 1.56 -0.60 16.11
N GLN A 120 2.60 0.00 16.68
CA GLN A 120 3.49 -0.68 17.64
C GLN A 120 2.99 -0.58 19.08
N GLY A 121 2.44 0.57 19.47
CA GLY A 121 2.20 0.95 20.87
C GLY A 121 0.86 0.51 21.46
N ARG A 122 -0.01 -0.12 20.67
CA ARG A 122 -1.32 -0.62 21.14
C ARG A 122 -1.33 -2.14 21.18
N TRP A 123 -1.88 -2.77 22.22
CA TRP A 123 -2.17 -4.21 22.21
C TRP A 123 -3.45 -4.48 23.02
N HIS A 124 -4.53 -3.84 22.62
CA HIS A 124 -5.85 -4.01 23.21
C HIS A 124 -6.91 -3.73 22.14
N TYR A 125 -8.08 -4.36 22.29
CA TYR A 125 -9.16 -4.19 21.34
C TYR A 125 -9.64 -2.73 21.28
N SER A 126 -9.78 -2.21 20.05
CA SER A 126 -10.55 -0.99 19.74
C SER A 126 -11.88 -1.33 19.05
N SER A 127 -11.97 -2.52 18.45
CA SER A 127 -13.17 -3.10 17.83
C SER A 127 -13.07 -4.63 17.86
N ARG A 128 -14.15 -5.35 17.56
CA ARG A 128 -14.13 -6.83 17.47
C ARG A 128 -13.52 -7.34 16.15
N SER A 129 -13.73 -6.60 15.07
CA SER A 129 -13.31 -6.93 13.71
C SER A 129 -12.53 -5.78 13.07
N PHE A 130 -11.88 -6.05 11.94
CA PHE A 130 -11.20 -5.03 11.16
C PHE A 130 -12.13 -4.38 10.13
N SER A 131 -11.87 -3.11 9.83
CA SER A 131 -12.36 -2.41 8.63
C SER A 131 -11.20 -2.00 7.73
N THR A 132 -11.46 -1.65 6.47
CA THR A 132 -10.41 -1.08 5.59
C THR A 132 -10.13 0.39 5.93
N SER A 133 -8.90 0.82 5.67
CA SER A 133 -8.58 2.25 5.57
C SER A 133 -9.07 2.88 4.27
N ASP A 134 -9.22 4.21 4.27
CA ASP A 134 -9.62 5.03 3.13
C ASP A 134 -8.48 5.20 2.11
N HIS A 135 -7.30 4.68 2.41
CA HIS A 135 -6.14 4.67 1.54
C HIS A 135 -5.40 3.34 1.65
N HIS A 136 -4.60 3.06 0.62
CA HIS A 136 -3.77 1.89 0.58
C HIS A 136 -2.35 2.22 1.04
N SER A 137 -1.58 1.21 1.46
CA SER A 137 -0.20 1.45 1.84
C SER A 137 0.63 2.00 0.66
N PRO A 138 1.52 2.97 0.95
CA PRO A 138 2.42 3.53 -0.06
C PRO A 138 3.45 2.49 -0.51
N GLN A 139 4.01 2.69 -1.70
CA GLN A 139 4.88 1.69 -2.31
C GLN A 139 6.12 1.35 -1.52
N PHE A 140 6.75 2.31 -0.84
CA PHE A 140 7.92 2.02 -0.02
C PHE A 140 7.61 0.96 1.05
N LEU A 141 6.41 0.99 1.62
CA LEU A 141 5.98 0.06 2.64
C LEU A 141 5.71 -1.31 2.02
N ARG A 142 4.99 -1.35 0.88
CA ARG A 142 4.79 -2.58 0.09
C ARG A 142 6.12 -3.21 -0.33
N LYS A 143 7.08 -2.42 -0.83
CA LYS A 143 8.43 -2.87 -1.20
C LYS A 143 9.18 -3.45 0.01
N SER A 144 9.09 -2.81 1.18
CA SER A 144 9.69 -3.35 2.41
C SER A 144 9.07 -4.70 2.80
N ILE A 145 7.74 -4.79 2.78
CA ILE A 145 7.00 -6.03 3.05
C ILE A 145 7.40 -7.13 2.06
N ARG A 146 7.33 -6.89 0.74
CA ARG A 146 7.73 -7.87 -0.28
C ARG A 146 9.13 -8.42 -0.06
N ARG A 147 10.11 -7.56 0.23
CA ARG A 147 11.48 -8.00 0.51
C ARG A 147 11.51 -8.97 1.70
N ASN A 148 10.83 -8.63 2.79
CA ASN A 148 10.79 -9.46 3.99
C ASN A 148 10.05 -10.79 3.77
N VAL A 149 8.93 -10.73 3.05
CA VAL A 149 8.05 -11.86 2.76
C VAL A 149 8.68 -12.82 1.75
N SER A 150 9.44 -12.31 0.76
CA SER A 150 10.14 -13.13 -0.23
C SER A 150 11.19 -14.07 0.37
N ALA A 151 11.74 -13.71 1.54
CA ALA A 151 12.67 -14.55 2.29
C ALA A 151 11.96 -15.60 3.18
N SER A 152 10.63 -15.56 3.27
CA SER A 152 9.81 -16.37 4.18
C SER A 152 8.88 -17.32 3.41
N LYS A 153 8.90 -18.61 3.75
CA LYS A 153 8.03 -19.61 3.11
C LYS A 153 6.53 -19.39 3.37
N ASN A 154 6.18 -18.71 4.47
CA ASN A 154 4.80 -18.52 4.93
C ASN A 154 4.31 -17.09 4.75
N LEU A 155 4.98 -16.30 3.91
CA LEU A 155 4.66 -14.90 3.66
C LEU A 155 4.66 -14.04 4.95
N MET A 156 5.39 -14.49 5.97
CA MET A 156 5.56 -13.76 7.22
C MET A 156 6.62 -12.68 7.04
N GLY A 157 6.23 -11.43 7.28
CA GLY A 157 7.13 -10.28 7.22
C GLY A 157 7.98 -10.16 8.48
N ASN A 158 9.10 -9.44 8.37
CA ASN A 158 9.88 -9.05 9.54
C ASN A 158 9.21 -7.84 10.19
N GLN A 159 8.53 -8.07 11.31
CA GLN A 159 7.78 -7.03 12.02
C GLN A 159 8.64 -5.83 12.42
N SER A 160 9.90 -6.07 12.79
CA SER A 160 10.82 -5.01 13.19
C SER A 160 11.23 -4.10 12.02
N GLU A 161 11.35 -4.67 10.81
CA GLU A 161 11.63 -3.92 9.59
C GLU A 161 10.45 -3.07 9.14
N VAL A 162 9.22 -3.60 9.25
CA VAL A 162 8.00 -2.83 8.98
C VAL A 162 7.92 -1.62 9.91
N TRP A 163 8.16 -1.79 11.21
CA TRP A 163 8.20 -0.67 12.15
C TRP A 163 9.36 0.30 11.88
N SER A 164 10.53 -0.19 11.48
CA SER A 164 11.64 0.67 11.09
C SER A 164 11.32 1.53 9.86
N GLU A 165 10.61 0.98 8.88
CA GLU A 165 10.14 1.75 7.71
C GLU A 165 9.12 2.82 8.11
N ILE A 166 8.15 2.48 8.98
CA ILE A 166 7.17 3.44 9.51
C ILE A 166 7.87 4.55 10.29
N ARG A 167 8.83 4.22 11.16
CA ARG A 167 9.64 5.21 11.89
C ARG A 167 10.40 6.14 10.94
N ARG A 168 11.04 5.60 9.91
CA ARG A 168 11.73 6.41 8.88
C ARG A 168 10.75 7.35 8.17
N TYR A 169 9.54 6.89 7.85
CA TYR A 169 8.51 7.74 7.26
C TYR A 169 7.98 8.82 8.22
N ALA A 170 7.78 8.49 9.49
CA ALA A 170 7.36 9.44 10.53
C ALA A 170 8.39 10.56 10.70
N LEU A 171 9.67 10.22 10.79
CA LEU A 171 10.78 11.19 10.83
C LEU A 171 10.82 12.06 9.58
N TYR A 172 10.62 11.46 8.40
CA TYR A 172 10.55 12.18 7.13
C TYR A 172 9.42 13.23 7.11
N LYS A 173 8.21 12.85 7.57
CA LYS A 173 7.06 13.75 7.67
C LYS A 173 7.11 14.67 8.89
N GLN A 174 8.08 14.50 9.79
CA GLN A 174 8.18 15.21 11.07
C GLN A 174 6.91 15.08 11.93
N VAL A 175 6.28 13.92 11.84
CA VAL A 175 5.07 13.58 12.61
C VAL A 175 5.42 12.53 13.65
N SER A 176 4.85 12.67 14.84
CA SER A 176 4.86 11.63 15.87
C SER A 176 3.46 11.42 16.44
N ASN A 177 3.21 10.22 16.94
CA ASN A 177 2.01 9.85 17.69
C ASN A 177 2.36 8.86 18.81
N LEU A 178 1.44 8.70 19.77
CA LEU A 178 1.66 7.87 20.96
C LEU A 178 1.83 6.37 20.63
N SER A 179 1.12 5.87 19.62
CA SER A 179 1.11 4.44 19.27
C SER A 179 2.04 4.04 18.13
N SER A 180 2.74 4.99 17.49
CA SER A 180 3.47 4.74 16.23
C SER A 180 2.58 4.11 15.14
N ASP A 181 1.28 4.44 15.14
CA ASP A 181 0.32 4.00 14.14
C ASP A 181 0.52 4.73 12.80
N PHE A 182 0.66 3.97 11.72
CA PHE A 182 0.85 4.46 10.37
C PHE A 182 -0.32 5.31 9.86
N GLU A 183 -1.57 4.90 10.13
CA GLU A 183 -2.78 5.62 9.70
C GLU A 183 -2.79 7.06 10.25
N ASP A 184 -2.46 7.16 11.53
CA ASP A 184 -2.35 8.41 12.26
C ASP A 184 -1.23 9.33 11.74
N ILE A 185 -0.08 8.74 11.38
CA ILE A 185 1.03 9.46 10.76
C ILE A 185 0.61 9.97 9.37
N TYR A 186 -0.05 9.10 8.59
CA TYR A 186 -0.57 9.42 7.27
C TYR A 186 -1.54 10.62 7.34
N THR A 187 -2.57 10.52 8.19
CA THR A 187 -3.64 11.53 8.30
C THR A 187 -3.12 12.90 8.74
N ARG A 188 -2.10 12.93 9.61
CA ARG A 188 -1.47 14.20 10.02
C ARG A 188 -0.57 14.81 8.93
N SER A 189 -0.02 13.97 8.05
CA SER A 189 0.94 14.37 7.01
C SER A 189 0.30 14.74 5.66
N SER A 190 -0.97 14.41 5.45
CA SER A 190 -1.70 14.62 4.20
C SER A 190 -2.02 16.09 3.89
N LYS A 191 -1.71 17.03 4.78
CA LYS A 191 -1.88 18.48 4.58
C LYS A 191 -0.82 19.14 3.67
N THR A 192 -0.03 18.33 2.97
CA THR A 192 1.01 18.83 2.05
C THR A 192 0.46 19.00 0.64
N GLU A 193 1.15 19.80 -0.18
CA GLU A 193 0.76 20.09 -1.57
C GLU A 193 0.57 18.79 -2.38
N SER A 194 -0.60 18.69 -3.03
CA SER A 194 -1.03 17.54 -3.82
C SER A 194 -0.24 17.51 -5.14
N LEU A 195 0.40 16.39 -5.45
CA LEU A 195 1.03 16.17 -6.75
C LEU A 195 0.01 15.69 -7.79
N PHE A 196 -1.12 15.15 -7.32
CA PHE A 196 -2.17 14.60 -8.16
C PHE A 196 -3.33 15.60 -8.29
N PRO A 197 -4.08 15.57 -9.41
CA PRO A 197 -5.30 16.36 -9.54
C PRO A 197 -6.28 16.03 -8.41
N VAL A 198 -6.85 17.07 -7.79
CA VAL A 198 -7.89 16.89 -6.77
C VAL A 198 -9.08 16.17 -7.40
N GLY A 199 -9.53 15.09 -6.76
CA GLY A 199 -10.66 14.29 -7.25
C GLY A 199 -10.35 13.48 -8.52
N LEU A 200 -9.08 13.13 -8.76
CA LEU A 200 -8.68 12.26 -9.86
C LEU A 200 -9.51 10.97 -9.86
N GLN A 201 -10.31 10.80 -10.92
CA GLN A 201 -11.08 9.59 -11.19
C GLN A 201 -10.66 9.04 -12.55
N LEU A 202 -10.18 7.81 -12.56
CA LEU A 202 -9.86 7.12 -13.81
C LEU A 202 -11.13 6.48 -14.39
N PRO A 203 -11.23 6.37 -15.72
CA PRO A 203 -12.30 5.60 -16.35
C PRO A 203 -12.20 4.11 -15.99
N PRO A 204 -13.26 3.32 -16.21
CA PRO A 204 -13.21 1.87 -16.04
C PRO A 204 -12.00 1.25 -16.74
N CYS A 205 -11.14 0.58 -15.97
CA CYS A 205 -9.91 -0.05 -16.43
C CYS A 205 -9.53 -1.23 -15.52
N HIS A 206 -8.57 -2.05 -15.97
CA HIS A 206 -8.06 -3.22 -15.24
C HIS A 206 -6.79 -2.90 -14.45
N GLY A 207 -6.19 -1.76 -14.70
CA GLY A 207 -4.95 -1.37 -14.05
C GLY A 207 -4.57 0.07 -14.34
N VAL A 208 -3.52 0.50 -13.66
CA VAL A 208 -2.92 1.80 -13.86
C VAL A 208 -1.40 1.66 -13.87
N PHE A 209 -0.77 2.32 -14.83
CA PHE A 209 0.66 2.59 -14.84
C PHE A 209 0.85 4.10 -14.67
N LEU A 210 1.58 4.50 -13.64
CA LEU A 210 1.90 5.90 -13.37
C LEU A 210 3.40 6.12 -13.45
N ASN A 211 3.77 7.25 -14.01
CA ASN A 211 5.09 7.81 -13.85
C ASN A 211 4.96 9.13 -13.09
N VAL A 212 5.53 9.21 -11.89
CA VAL A 212 5.61 10.46 -11.12
C VAL A 212 7.06 10.90 -11.08
N ARG A 213 7.40 11.93 -11.85
CA ARG A 213 8.77 12.35 -12.16
C ARG A 213 9.59 11.21 -12.76
N GLU A 214 10.46 10.59 -11.96
CA GLU A 214 11.34 9.47 -12.35
C GLU A 214 10.85 8.13 -11.79
N HIS A 215 9.74 8.12 -11.05
CA HIS A 215 9.27 6.95 -10.32
C HIS A 215 8.07 6.31 -11.01
N CYS A 216 8.31 5.12 -11.56
CA CYS A 216 7.28 4.33 -12.21
C CYS A 216 6.59 3.37 -11.22
N SER A 217 5.29 3.22 -11.42
CA SER A 217 4.36 2.53 -10.53
C SER A 217 3.33 1.78 -11.37
N MET A 218 3.02 0.54 -11.01
CA MET A 218 2.00 -0.23 -11.72
C MET A 218 1.21 -1.09 -10.74
N ASP A 219 -0.11 -1.07 -10.85
CA ASP A 219 -1.00 -2.03 -10.22
C ASP A 219 -2.03 -2.48 -11.26
N PHE A 220 -2.30 -3.78 -11.31
CA PHE A 220 -3.16 -4.41 -12.31
C PHE A 220 -3.91 -5.59 -11.68
N VAL A 221 -5.20 -5.67 -11.96
CA VAL A 221 -6.07 -6.77 -11.60
C VAL A 221 -6.85 -7.16 -12.85
N ALA A 222 -6.79 -8.43 -13.23
CA ALA A 222 -7.52 -8.98 -14.38
C ALA A 222 -9.04 -9.08 -14.13
N ASN A 223 -9.64 -8.07 -13.51
CA ASN A 223 -11.07 -7.91 -13.31
C ASN A 223 -11.35 -6.42 -13.11
N GLN A 224 -12.09 -5.82 -14.05
CA GLN A 224 -12.30 -4.37 -14.08
C GLN A 224 -13.00 -3.89 -12.81
N GLU A 225 -14.08 -4.56 -12.41
CA GLU A 225 -14.87 -4.17 -11.25
C GLU A 225 -14.02 -4.15 -9.97
N ALA A 226 -13.28 -5.22 -9.69
CA ALA A 226 -12.41 -5.30 -8.52
C ALA A 226 -11.31 -4.23 -8.54
N PHE A 227 -10.70 -3.95 -9.69
CA PHE A 227 -9.71 -2.87 -9.80
C PHE A 227 -10.31 -1.50 -9.49
N MET A 228 -11.52 -1.22 -9.99
CA MET A 228 -12.19 0.05 -9.78
C MET A 228 -12.52 0.30 -8.30
N HIS A 229 -12.76 -0.75 -7.50
CA HIS A 229 -12.90 -0.62 -6.04
C HIS A 229 -11.57 -0.34 -5.32
N LEU A 230 -10.44 -0.76 -5.89
CA LEU A 230 -9.08 -0.47 -5.37
C LEU A 230 -8.56 0.91 -5.75
N GLN A 231 -8.94 1.42 -6.93
CA GLN A 231 -8.20 2.49 -7.61
C GLN A 231 -7.98 3.74 -6.72
N ALA A 232 -9.01 4.18 -6.00
CA ALA A 232 -8.96 5.43 -5.25
C ALA A 232 -7.95 5.33 -4.10
N ARG A 233 -7.94 4.17 -3.42
CA ARG A 233 -7.02 3.87 -2.33
C ARG A 233 -5.59 3.71 -2.83
N LEU A 234 -5.39 3.11 -4.00
CA LEU A 234 -4.07 2.96 -4.62
C LEU A 234 -3.47 4.30 -5.05
N ILE A 235 -4.29 5.18 -5.65
CA ILE A 235 -3.90 6.54 -6.06
C ILE A 235 -3.34 7.33 -4.87
N ALA A 236 -4.04 7.31 -3.74
CA ALA A 236 -3.59 7.94 -2.51
C ALA A 236 -2.21 7.40 -2.05
N GLY A 237 -1.98 6.09 -2.19
CA GLY A 237 -0.69 5.46 -1.89
C GLY A 237 0.45 5.87 -2.84
N TYR A 238 0.16 6.09 -4.12
CA TYR A 238 1.16 6.55 -5.11
C TYR A 238 1.58 7.99 -4.86
N GLU A 239 0.63 8.87 -4.55
CA GLU A 239 0.94 10.26 -4.24
C GLU A 239 1.90 10.38 -3.06
N GLN A 240 1.68 9.60 -2.00
CA GLN A 240 2.59 9.58 -0.86
C GLN A 240 4.00 9.09 -1.19
N GLN A 241 4.10 8.09 -2.06
CA GLN A 241 5.39 7.63 -2.57
C GLN A 241 6.13 8.77 -3.28
N ALA A 242 5.44 9.44 -4.21
CA ALA A 242 6.01 10.51 -5.00
C ALA A 242 6.42 11.73 -4.17
N GLN A 243 5.61 12.11 -3.16
CA GLN A 243 5.95 13.18 -2.22
C GLN A 243 7.22 12.84 -1.44
N ARG A 244 7.41 11.58 -1.03
CA ARG A 244 8.62 11.14 -0.31
C ARG A 244 9.87 11.25 -1.18
N GLU A 245 9.79 10.77 -2.41
CA GLU A 245 10.96 10.71 -3.31
C GLU A 245 11.35 12.10 -3.83
N SER A 246 10.37 12.98 -4.12
CA SER A 246 10.64 14.35 -4.58
C SER A 246 11.49 15.15 -3.57
N LYS A 247 11.26 14.97 -2.27
CA LYS A 247 12.00 15.69 -1.23
C LYS A 247 13.34 15.06 -0.90
N ALA A 248 13.51 13.75 -1.13
CA ALA A 248 14.80 13.08 -1.02
C ALA A 248 15.80 13.65 -2.05
N LEU A 249 15.34 13.84 -3.30
CA LEU A 249 16.14 14.47 -4.37
C LEU A 249 16.59 15.88 -3.99
N VAL A 250 15.68 16.71 -3.45
CA VAL A 250 16.01 18.09 -3.00
C VAL A 250 17.02 18.08 -1.82
N SER A 251 16.99 17.06 -0.96
CA SER A 251 17.93 16.96 0.16
C SER A 251 19.32 16.46 -0.24
N GLU A 252 19.43 15.65 -1.29
CA GLU A 252 20.71 15.17 -1.83
C GLU A 252 21.43 16.25 -2.66
N GLU A 253 20.68 17.12 -3.34
CA GLU A 253 21.23 18.26 -4.08
C GLU A 253 21.77 19.40 -3.18
N ASN A 254 21.49 19.37 -1.86
CA ASN A 254 21.84 20.46 -0.93
C ASN A 254 22.75 20.01 0.24
N PRO A 255 23.99 19.55 0.00
CA PRO A 255 24.91 19.10 1.06
C PRO A 255 25.58 20.24 1.86
N VAL A 256 25.33 21.51 1.54
CA VAL A 256 26.03 22.66 2.15
C VAL A 256 25.27 23.19 3.37
N ASN A 257 25.44 22.52 4.52
CA ASN A 257 25.57 23.18 5.84
C ASN A 257 25.67 22.14 6.98
N LYS A 258 26.83 21.49 7.11
CA LYS A 258 27.31 20.96 8.40
C LYS A 258 28.82 21.09 8.50
N VAL A 259 29.31 22.32 8.66
CA VAL A 259 30.59 22.56 9.34
C VAL A 259 30.34 23.66 10.37
N VAL A 260 30.06 23.26 11.61
CA VAL A 260 30.12 24.16 12.76
C VAL A 260 31.59 24.25 13.15
N ILE A 261 32.23 25.37 12.82
CA ILE A 261 33.56 25.71 13.36
C ILE A 261 33.34 26.32 14.75
N PRO A 262 33.88 25.76 15.84
CA PRO A 262 33.77 26.37 17.15
C PRO A 262 34.63 27.63 17.24
N ASN A 263 33.98 28.75 17.58
CA ASN A 263 34.60 30.03 17.87
C ASN A 263 35.54 29.90 19.07
N ARG A 264 36.86 30.06 18.85
CA ARG A 264 37.84 30.20 19.95
C ARG A 264 37.73 31.62 20.51
N ALA A 265 37.30 31.71 21.76
CA ALA A 265 37.28 32.96 22.52
C ALA A 265 38.69 33.55 22.67
N LYS A 266 38.75 34.89 22.57
CA LYS A 266 39.92 35.74 22.78
C LYS A 266 40.42 35.62 24.23
N ALA A 267 41.72 35.41 24.40
CA ALA A 267 42.44 35.85 25.59
C ALA A 267 43.15 37.17 25.22
N ILE A 268 42.90 38.21 26.02
CA ILE A 268 43.60 39.51 25.99
C ILE A 268 44.57 39.50 27.20
N PRO A 269 45.78 40.09 27.08
CA PRO A 269 46.94 39.75 27.91
C PRO A 269 46.86 40.23 29.36
#